data_AF-A0A9P5YM17-F1
#
_entry.id   AF-A0A9P5YM17-F1
#
_cell.length_a   1.000
_cell.length_b   1.000
_cell.length_c   1.000
_cell.angle_alpha   90.00
_cell.angle_beta   90.00
_cell.angle_gamma   90.00
#
_symmetry.space_group_name_H-M   'P 1'
#
loop_
_entity.id
_entity.type
_entity.pdbx_description
1 polymer ?
#
loop_
_entity_poly.entity_id
_entity_poly.type
_entity_poly.pdbx_seq_one_letter_code
_entity_poly.pdbx_strand_id
1 'polypeptide(L)'
;MGIGGFLASQAERDHYRYLRQHTLQRVHRSCAGEIEREVLGVLGPVGVDEPTCRAVARSLHDVEDHTPEGGYHNVNGHPVDDREALGIRMSKDAGLTAFFVKFGQGLEEIPNKRMYISAFTIGMGYLLGGIIPLLPYFFVPKAHIALIYSSVVTGVILLIFGVVKARVTGAAQRPTDYVWGAFSTLMVGGLAAAAAFGIVRALEKSGHF
;
A
#
# COMPACT_ATOMS: atom_id res chain seq x y z
N MET A 1 -12.31 7.18 -5.84
CA MET A 1 -11.21 6.20 -5.67
C MET A 1 -9.90 6.83 -5.18
N GLY A 2 -9.46 7.99 -5.72
CA GLY A 2 -8.28 8.69 -5.19
C GLY A 2 -8.37 9.07 -3.69
N ILE A 3 -9.51 9.58 -3.23
CA ILE A 3 -9.75 9.85 -1.80
C ILE A 3 -9.67 8.57 -0.96
N GLY A 4 -10.11 7.42 -1.50
CA GLY A 4 -9.98 6.14 -0.80
C GLY A 4 -8.51 5.74 -0.61
N GLY A 5 -7.67 5.92 -1.63
CA GLY A 5 -6.22 5.72 -1.51
C GLY A 5 -5.55 6.65 -0.50
N PHE A 6 -5.99 7.91 -0.45
CA PHE A 6 -5.56 8.88 0.56
C PHE A 6 -5.93 8.40 1.98
N LEU A 7 -7.20 8.11 2.22
CA LEU A 7 -7.73 7.73 3.52
C LEU A 7 -7.13 6.41 4.02
N ALA A 8 -6.91 5.45 3.14
CA ALA A 8 -6.24 4.20 3.49
C ALA A 8 -4.80 4.44 3.96
N SER A 9 -4.03 5.23 3.19
CA SER A 9 -2.66 5.60 3.58
C SER A 9 -2.61 6.46 4.86
N GLN A 10 -3.63 7.30 5.07
CA GLN A 10 -3.79 8.08 6.29
C GLN A 10 -4.06 7.18 7.50
N ALA A 11 -5.01 6.26 7.37
CA ALA A 11 -5.37 5.31 8.42
C ALA A 11 -4.20 4.41 8.80
N GLU A 12 -3.45 3.88 7.83
CA GLU A 12 -2.24 3.10 8.09
C GLU A 12 -1.19 3.92 8.88
N ARG A 13 -0.98 5.19 8.50
CA ARG A 13 -0.02 6.07 9.17
C ARG A 13 -0.44 6.38 10.60
N ASP A 14 -1.71 6.68 10.80
CA ASP A 14 -2.23 7.03 12.12
C ASP A 14 -2.25 5.80 13.03
N HIS A 15 -2.54 4.62 12.47
CA HIS A 15 -2.40 3.33 13.16
C HIS A 15 -0.94 3.05 13.56
N TYR A 16 0.02 3.26 12.66
CA TYR A 16 1.45 3.14 12.97
C TYR A 16 1.86 4.04 14.14
N ARG A 17 1.44 5.31 14.14
CA ARG A 17 1.76 6.27 15.22
C ARG A 17 1.17 5.85 16.55
N TYR A 18 -0.10 5.44 16.56
CA TYR A 18 -0.76 4.93 17.75
C TYR A 18 -0.01 3.72 18.31
N LEU A 19 0.35 2.77 17.46
CA LEU A 19 0.98 1.53 17.87
C LEU A 19 2.43 1.73 18.35
N ARG A 20 3.16 2.67 17.75
CA ARG A 20 4.48 3.08 18.21
C ARG A 20 4.42 3.69 19.62
N GLN A 21 3.46 4.59 19.87
CA GLN A 21 3.28 5.18 21.21
C GLN A 21 2.85 4.12 22.24
N HIS A 22 1.92 3.24 21.87
CA HIS A 22 1.49 2.15 22.73
C HIS A 22 2.64 1.18 23.05
N THR A 23 3.47 0.86 22.05
CA THR A 23 4.64 -0.01 22.24
C THR A 23 5.69 0.66 23.11
N LEU A 24 5.97 1.95 22.92
CA LEU A 24 6.88 2.71 23.78
C LEU A 24 6.43 2.65 25.25
N GLN A 25 5.15 2.91 25.51
CA GLN A 25 4.61 2.86 26.88
C GLN A 25 4.69 1.46 27.49
N ARG A 26 4.49 0.41 26.68
CA ARG A 26 4.63 -0.98 27.11
C ARG A 26 6.08 -1.30 27.46
N VAL A 27 7.02 -0.96 26.59
CA VAL A 27 8.46 -1.16 26.81
C VAL A 27 8.93 -0.47 28.09
N HIS A 28 8.52 0.78 28.31
CA HIS A 28 8.90 1.54 29.50
C HIS A 28 8.36 0.94 30.81
N ARG A 29 7.22 0.24 30.76
CA ARG A 29 6.62 -0.40 31.95
C ARG A 29 7.04 -1.85 32.16
N SER A 30 7.64 -2.49 31.16
CA SER A 30 8.02 -3.90 31.21
C SER A 30 9.35 -4.09 31.94
N CYS A 31 9.44 -5.18 32.69
CA CYS A 31 10.70 -5.61 33.29
C CYS A 31 11.66 -6.18 32.23
N ALA A 32 12.97 -6.09 32.48
CA ALA A 32 13.99 -6.62 31.58
C ALA A 32 13.77 -8.09 31.19
N GLY A 33 13.34 -8.94 32.14
CA GLY A 33 13.06 -10.35 31.85
C GLY A 33 11.85 -10.59 30.93
N GLU A 34 10.86 -9.71 30.94
CA GLU A 34 9.71 -9.78 30.03
C GLU A 34 10.12 -9.36 28.61
N ILE A 35 10.92 -8.30 28.51
CA ILE A 35 11.49 -7.82 27.25
C ILE A 35 12.38 -8.90 26.59
N GLU A 36 13.24 -9.56 27.36
CA GLU A 36 14.10 -10.65 26.85
C GLU A 36 13.25 -11.79 26.24
N ARG A 37 12.12 -12.15 26.86
CA ARG A 37 11.18 -13.15 26.34
C ARG A 37 10.46 -12.68 25.08
N GLU A 38 10.04 -11.42 25.03
CA GLU A 38 9.43 -10.86 23.81
C GLU A 38 10.42 -10.86 22.63
N VAL A 39 11.67 -10.45 22.86
CA VAL A 39 12.73 -10.48 21.83
C VAL A 39 12.99 -11.90 21.36
N LEU A 40 13.04 -12.87 22.28
CA LEU A 40 13.12 -14.29 21.94
C LEU A 40 11.91 -14.76 21.11
N GLY A 41 10.71 -14.28 21.42
CA GLY A 41 9.50 -14.58 20.64
C GLY A 41 9.57 -14.07 19.20
N VAL A 42 10.24 -12.94 18.97
CA VAL A 42 10.43 -12.36 17.62
C VAL A 42 11.57 -13.03 16.86
N LEU A 43 12.73 -13.27 17.50
CA LEU A 43 13.94 -13.77 16.84
C LEU A 43 14.10 -15.29 16.88
N GLY A 44 13.44 -15.97 17.80
CA GLY A 44 13.48 -17.42 17.94
C GLY A 44 13.08 -18.17 16.65
N PRO A 45 11.97 -17.81 15.98
CA PRO A 45 11.58 -18.41 14.69
C PRO A 45 12.59 -18.17 13.56
N VAL A 46 13.44 -17.15 13.69
CA VAL A 46 14.51 -16.82 12.73
C VAL A 46 15.75 -17.69 12.96
N GLY A 47 15.79 -18.46 14.05
CA GLY A 47 16.89 -19.39 14.39
C GLY A 47 17.97 -18.76 15.27
N VAL A 48 17.70 -17.61 15.90
CA VAL A 48 18.64 -16.99 16.82
C VAL A 48 18.58 -17.69 18.18
N ASP A 49 19.74 -18.03 18.74
CA ASP A 49 19.84 -18.68 20.03
C ASP A 49 19.45 -17.75 21.20
N GLU A 50 19.01 -18.34 22.30
CA GLU A 50 18.51 -17.60 23.47
C GLU A 50 19.54 -16.66 24.13
N PRO A 51 20.83 -17.02 24.32
CA PRO A 51 21.81 -16.08 24.86
C PRO A 51 22.07 -14.91 23.90
N THR A 52 22.06 -15.14 22.58
CA THR A 52 22.16 -14.04 21.59
C THR A 52 20.93 -13.14 21.63
N CYS A 53 19.71 -13.69 21.72
CA CYS A 53 18.49 -12.89 21.89
C CYS A 53 18.54 -12.00 23.13
N ARG A 54 19.04 -12.53 24.25
CA ARG A 54 19.25 -11.77 25.49
C ARG A 54 20.27 -10.63 25.32
N ALA A 55 21.38 -10.91 24.63
CA ALA A 55 22.38 -9.88 24.33
C ALA A 55 21.78 -8.75 23.46
N VAL A 56 21.02 -9.11 22.43
CA VAL A 56 20.31 -8.15 21.55
C VAL A 56 19.31 -7.32 22.36
N ALA A 57 18.51 -7.94 23.23
CA ALA A 57 17.55 -7.23 24.07
C ALA A 57 18.23 -6.16 24.95
N ARG A 58 19.39 -6.48 25.54
CA ARG A 58 20.16 -5.53 26.36
C ARG A 58 20.73 -4.38 25.53
N SER A 59 21.33 -4.67 24.37
CA SER A 59 21.85 -3.64 23.48
C SER A 59 20.76 -2.69 22.96
N LEU A 60 19.57 -3.23 22.64
CA LEU A 60 18.44 -2.42 22.19
C LEU A 60 17.83 -1.58 23.33
N HIS A 61 17.84 -2.09 24.55
CA HIS A 61 17.35 -1.35 25.72
C HIS A 61 18.26 -0.16 26.05
N ASP A 62 19.58 -0.36 26.02
CA ASP A 62 20.58 0.70 26.23
C ASP A 62 20.42 1.86 25.23
N VAL A 63 20.14 1.53 23.96
CA VAL A 63 19.87 2.53 22.93
C VAL A 63 18.54 3.27 23.16
N GLU A 64 17.51 2.60 23.68
CA GLU A 64 16.22 3.22 24.00
C GLU A 64 16.38 4.24 25.14
N ASP A 65 17.11 3.90 26.20
CA ASP A 65 17.36 4.79 27.35
C ASP A 65 18.16 6.04 26.98
N HIS A 66 19.04 5.93 25.98
CA HIS A 66 19.85 7.04 25.48
C HIS A 66 19.18 7.87 24.39
N THR A 67 18.00 7.46 23.90
CA THR A 67 17.23 8.21 22.91
C THR A 67 16.24 9.11 23.63
N PRO A 68 16.45 10.44 23.71
CA PRO A 68 15.57 11.31 24.48
C PRO A 68 14.12 11.24 23.95
N GLU A 69 13.20 10.96 24.87
CA GLU A 69 11.76 11.00 24.63
C GLU A 69 11.34 12.37 24.08
N GLY A 70 10.99 12.47 22.79
CA GLY A 70 10.43 13.73 22.29
C GLY A 70 10.71 14.11 20.84
N GLY A 71 10.85 13.19 19.91
CA GLY A 71 10.84 13.50 18.47
C GLY A 71 9.42 13.70 17.88
N TYR A 72 8.49 14.32 18.63
CA TYR A 72 7.10 14.54 18.18
C TYR A 72 6.69 16.02 18.20
N HIS A 73 7.57 16.94 17.77
CA HIS A 73 7.12 18.16 17.09
C HIS A 73 8.31 18.83 16.41
N ASN A 74 8.28 18.96 15.09
CA ASN A 74 8.93 20.08 14.45
C ASN A 74 7.85 20.88 13.71
N VAL A 75 7.32 21.90 14.39
CA VAL A 75 6.43 22.90 13.77
C VAL A 75 7.21 23.97 13.00
N ASN A 76 8.54 23.95 13.06
CA ASN A 76 9.35 24.95 12.40
C ASN A 76 10.07 24.32 11.21
N GLY A 77 9.51 24.55 10.02
CA GLY A 77 10.07 24.15 8.72
C GLY A 77 11.40 24.84 8.41
N HIS A 78 12.44 24.53 9.19
CA HIS A 78 13.82 24.83 8.85
C HIS A 78 14.37 23.69 7.97
N PRO A 79 15.13 24.01 6.91
CA PRO A 79 15.80 22.99 6.12
C PRO A 79 16.90 22.38 6.98
N VAL A 80 16.66 21.16 7.45
CA VAL A 80 17.64 20.36 8.22
C VAL A 80 18.71 19.88 7.25
N ASP A 81 19.97 20.07 7.61
CA ASP A 81 21.13 19.54 6.87
C ASP A 81 21.00 18.02 6.69
N ASP A 82 21.33 17.50 5.50
CA ASP A 82 21.06 16.10 5.13
C ASP A 82 21.73 15.10 6.08
N ARG A 83 22.82 15.50 6.74
CA ARG A 83 23.54 14.72 7.75
C ARG A 83 22.82 14.67 9.11
N GLU A 84 22.26 15.78 9.56
CA GLU A 84 21.43 15.81 10.78
C GLU A 84 20.12 15.03 10.58
N ALA A 85 19.49 15.18 9.41
CA ALA A 85 18.30 14.41 9.06
C ALA A 85 18.58 12.89 9.05
N LEU A 86 19.76 12.46 8.59
CA LEU A 86 20.16 11.06 8.61
C LEU A 86 20.42 10.55 10.03
N GLY A 87 21.08 11.34 10.89
CA GLY A 87 21.30 11.01 12.30
C GLY A 87 20.00 10.91 13.10
N ILE A 88 19.05 11.84 12.88
CA ILE A 88 17.74 11.83 13.52
C ILE A 88 16.91 10.61 13.07
N ARG A 89 16.97 10.22 11.79
CA ARG A 89 16.29 9.01 11.28
C ARG A 89 16.88 7.75 11.91
N MET A 90 18.21 7.67 12.00
CA MET A 90 18.89 6.51 12.59
C MET A 90 18.58 6.36 14.09
N SER A 91 18.45 7.47 14.83
CA SER A 91 18.00 7.45 16.23
C SER A 91 16.50 7.11 16.38
N LYS A 92 15.65 7.50 15.43
CA LYS A 92 14.21 7.21 15.45
C LYS A 92 13.87 5.74 15.14
N ASP A 93 14.71 5.12 14.33
CA ASP A 93 14.60 3.72 13.86
C ASP A 93 15.43 2.75 14.73
N ALA A 94 16.14 3.24 15.74
CA ALA A 94 16.92 2.44 16.67
C ALA A 94 16.26 2.38 18.06
N GLY A 95 16.47 1.27 18.76
CA GLY A 95 15.87 1.01 20.07
C GLY A 95 14.88 -0.15 20.07
N LEU A 96 14.47 -0.53 21.26
CA LEU A 96 13.59 -1.66 21.52
C LEU A 96 12.18 -1.42 20.95
N THR A 97 11.68 -0.17 21.02
CA THR A 97 10.38 0.21 20.46
C THR A 97 10.38 0.06 18.95
N ALA A 98 11.42 0.56 18.27
CA ALA A 98 11.56 0.46 16.82
C ALA A 98 11.70 -1.00 16.37
N PHE A 99 12.46 -1.81 17.13
CA PHE A 99 12.59 -3.23 16.90
C PHE A 99 11.24 -3.97 16.96
N PHE A 100 10.44 -3.76 18.01
CA PHE A 100 9.14 -4.45 18.13
C PHE A 100 8.12 -4.00 17.07
N VAL A 101 8.08 -2.72 16.73
CA VAL A 101 7.20 -2.22 15.67
C VAL A 101 7.61 -2.77 14.30
N LYS A 102 8.92 -2.84 14.02
CA LYS A 102 9.43 -3.29 12.72
C LYS A 102 9.46 -4.81 12.56
N PHE A 103 10.01 -5.55 13.52
CA PHE A 103 10.20 -7.00 13.44
C PHE A 103 9.10 -7.79 14.13
N GLY A 104 8.53 -7.27 15.21
CA GLY A 104 7.42 -7.92 15.89
C GLY A 104 6.10 -7.77 15.12
N GLN A 105 5.86 -6.60 14.52
CA GLN A 105 4.59 -6.28 13.87
C GLN A 105 4.69 -6.07 12.36
N GLY A 106 5.91 -6.01 11.79
CA GLY A 106 6.10 -5.86 10.35
C GLY A 106 5.72 -4.48 9.81
N LEU A 107 5.64 -3.46 10.68
CA LEU A 107 5.16 -2.14 10.30
C LEU A 107 6.31 -1.15 10.14
N GLU A 108 6.23 -0.33 9.10
CA GLU A 108 7.22 0.69 8.78
C GLU A 108 6.56 2.07 8.68
N GLU A 109 7.33 3.13 8.94
CA GLU A 109 6.77 4.49 8.92
C GLU A 109 6.34 4.89 7.50
N ILE A 110 5.08 5.30 7.36
CA ILE A 110 4.54 5.77 6.09
C ILE A 110 4.88 7.25 5.89
N PRO A 111 5.63 7.61 4.84
CA PRO A 111 5.95 9.01 4.56
C PRO A 111 4.70 9.78 4.10
N ASN A 112 4.55 11.04 4.55
CA ASN A 112 3.42 11.89 4.17
C ASN A 112 3.24 12.04 2.65
N LYS A 113 4.35 12.04 1.90
CA LYS A 113 4.34 12.10 0.43
C LYS A 113 3.60 10.91 -0.20
N ARG A 114 3.70 9.70 0.36
CA ARG A 114 3.04 8.49 -0.15
C ARG A 114 1.52 8.63 -0.15
N MET A 115 0.95 9.30 0.86
CA MET A 115 -0.49 9.53 0.97
C MET A 115 -1.03 10.36 -0.21
N TYR A 116 -0.38 11.47 -0.54
CA TYR A 116 -0.77 12.32 -1.68
C TYR A 116 -0.49 11.65 -3.04
N ILE A 117 0.67 11.00 -3.17
CA ILE A 117 1.03 10.29 -4.40
C ILE A 117 0.03 9.18 -4.69
N SER A 118 -0.31 8.36 -3.69
CA SER A 118 -1.34 7.30 -3.80
C SER A 118 -2.68 7.87 -4.28
N ALA A 119 -3.14 8.95 -3.64
CA ALA A 119 -4.39 9.60 -4.01
C ALA A 119 -4.41 10.09 -5.46
N PHE A 120 -3.33 10.76 -5.88
CA PHE A 120 -3.19 11.33 -7.20
C PHE A 120 -3.04 10.24 -8.27
N THR A 121 -2.16 9.26 -8.07
CA THR A 121 -1.91 8.19 -9.04
C THR A 121 -3.15 7.30 -9.22
N ILE A 122 -3.84 6.93 -8.14
CA ILE A 122 -5.08 6.16 -8.22
C ILE A 122 -6.18 7.01 -8.86
N GLY A 123 -6.36 8.26 -8.42
CA GLY A 123 -7.36 9.16 -8.98
C GLY A 123 -7.19 9.38 -10.48
N MET A 124 -5.97 9.72 -10.91
CA MET A 124 -5.64 9.96 -12.32
C MET A 124 -5.73 8.67 -13.14
N GLY A 125 -5.30 7.53 -12.58
CA GLY A 125 -5.43 6.23 -13.25
C GLY A 125 -6.89 5.89 -13.58
N TYR A 126 -7.82 6.14 -12.65
CA TYR A 126 -9.25 5.94 -12.89
C TYR A 126 -9.85 6.97 -13.86
N LEU A 127 -9.42 8.22 -13.79
CA LEU A 127 -9.84 9.26 -14.73
C LEU A 127 -9.45 8.88 -16.16
N LEU A 128 -8.16 8.60 -16.38
CA LEU A 128 -7.63 8.23 -17.70
C LEU A 128 -8.23 6.89 -18.16
N GLY A 129 -8.30 5.89 -17.29
CA GLY A 129 -8.90 4.59 -17.61
C GLY A 129 -10.38 4.68 -17.97
N GLY A 130 -11.14 5.63 -17.40
CA GLY A 130 -12.55 5.85 -17.71
C GLY A 130 -12.80 6.72 -18.94
N ILE A 131 -11.92 7.67 -19.24
CA ILE A 131 -12.07 8.56 -20.41
C ILE A 131 -11.80 7.81 -21.71
N ILE A 132 -10.85 6.87 -21.74
CA ILE A 132 -10.46 6.22 -23.00
C ILE A 132 -11.64 5.45 -23.65
N PRO A 133 -12.45 4.66 -22.93
CA PRO A 133 -13.65 4.02 -23.50
C PRO A 133 -14.71 5.02 -23.97
N LEU A 134 -14.78 6.22 -23.40
CA LEU A 134 -15.75 7.25 -23.75
C LEU A 134 -15.34 8.04 -25.00
N LEU A 135 -14.05 8.07 -25.33
CA LEU A 135 -13.48 8.86 -26.40
C LEU A 135 -14.18 8.66 -27.77
N PRO A 136 -14.51 7.42 -28.21
CA PRO A 136 -15.22 7.20 -29.48
C PRO A 136 -16.62 7.83 -29.55
N TYR A 137 -17.30 8.01 -28.42
CA TYR A 137 -18.64 8.59 -28.36
C TYR A 137 -18.65 10.10 -28.66
N PHE A 138 -17.52 10.79 -28.48
CA PHE A 138 -17.42 12.22 -28.82
C PHE A 138 -17.38 12.47 -30.33
N PHE A 139 -16.93 11.50 -31.13
CA PHE A 139 -16.69 11.67 -32.56
C PHE A 139 -17.73 10.97 -33.44
N VAL A 140 -18.45 9.97 -32.92
CA VAL A 140 -19.41 9.17 -33.69
C VAL A 140 -20.84 9.40 -33.19
N PRO A 141 -21.71 10.06 -33.97
CA PRO A 141 -23.09 10.37 -33.55
C PRO A 141 -23.97 9.14 -33.35
N LYS A 142 -23.66 8.03 -34.03
CA LYS A 142 -24.42 6.77 -33.96
C LYS A 142 -23.91 5.93 -32.79
N ALA A 143 -24.67 5.88 -31.70
CA ALA A 143 -24.31 5.18 -30.46
C ALA A 143 -23.95 3.69 -30.67
N HIS A 144 -24.66 2.96 -31.53
CA HIS A 144 -24.36 1.55 -31.82
C HIS A 144 -22.99 1.36 -32.48
N ILE A 145 -22.62 2.26 -33.39
CA ILE A 145 -21.32 2.22 -34.08
C ILE A 145 -20.21 2.64 -33.11
N ALA A 146 -20.45 3.69 -32.31
CA ALA A 146 -19.53 4.16 -31.28
C ALA A 146 -19.21 3.08 -30.24
N LEU A 147 -20.23 2.29 -29.84
CA LEU A 147 -20.08 1.19 -28.89
C LEU A 147 -19.16 0.08 -29.39
N ILE A 148 -19.24 -0.28 -30.68
CA ILE A 148 -18.34 -1.29 -31.27
C ILE A 148 -16.90 -0.79 -31.30
N TYR A 149 -16.66 0.46 -31.70
CA TYR A 149 -15.32 1.03 -31.66
C TYR A 149 -14.77 1.11 -30.23
N SER A 150 -15.59 1.53 -29.26
CA SER A 150 -15.22 1.59 -27.85
C SER A 150 -14.89 0.22 -27.26
N SER A 151 -15.67 -0.82 -27.57
CA SER A 151 -15.42 -2.17 -27.05
C SER A 151 -14.12 -2.76 -27.59
N VAL A 152 -13.82 -2.58 -28.88
CA VAL A 152 -12.57 -3.03 -29.49
C VAL A 152 -11.37 -2.29 -28.90
N VAL A 153 -11.43 -0.96 -28.82
CA VAL A 153 -10.34 -0.14 -28.25
C VAL A 153 -10.11 -0.50 -26.78
N THR A 154 -11.17 -0.61 -25.99
CA THR A 154 -11.08 -1.01 -24.58
C THR A 154 -10.52 -2.43 -24.44
N GLY A 155 -10.92 -3.37 -25.30
CA GLY A 155 -10.39 -4.73 -25.31
C GLY A 155 -8.88 -4.77 -25.54
N VAL A 156 -8.37 -4.01 -26.52
CA VAL A 156 -6.92 -3.89 -26.78
C VAL A 156 -6.20 -3.28 -25.57
N ILE A 157 -6.77 -2.25 -24.95
CA ILE A 157 -6.20 -1.61 -23.77
C ILE A 157 -6.14 -2.58 -22.58
N LEU A 158 -7.21 -3.35 -22.34
CA LEU A 158 -7.24 -4.34 -21.26
C LEU A 158 -6.19 -5.44 -21.46
N LEU A 159 -5.95 -5.86 -22.70
CA LEU A 159 -4.89 -6.82 -23.03
C LEU A 159 -3.51 -6.24 -22.72
N ILE A 160 -3.20 -5.02 -23.19
CA ILE A 160 -1.92 -4.34 -22.90
C ILE A 160 -1.76 -4.15 -21.40
N PHE A 161 -2.80 -3.68 -20.72
CA PHE A 161 -2.78 -3.43 -19.28
C PHE A 161 -2.57 -4.71 -18.48
N GLY A 162 -3.16 -5.82 -18.90
CA GLY A 162 -2.95 -7.14 -18.26
C GLY A 162 -1.51 -7.64 -18.40
N VAL A 163 -0.87 -7.46 -19.56
CA VAL A 163 0.56 -7.80 -19.74
C VAL A 163 1.45 -6.90 -18.87
N VAL A 164 1.20 -5.59 -18.90
CA VAL A 164 1.96 -4.62 -18.10
C VAL A 164 1.80 -4.91 -16.61
N LYS A 165 0.58 -5.18 -16.15
CA LYS A 165 0.29 -5.58 -14.77
C LYS A 165 1.10 -6.82 -14.39
N ALA A 166 1.06 -7.88 -15.20
CA ALA A 166 1.81 -9.11 -14.95
C ALA A 166 3.34 -8.89 -14.88
N ARG A 167 3.87 -7.96 -15.68
CA ARG A 167 5.28 -7.55 -15.63
C ARG A 167 5.61 -6.79 -14.35
N VAL A 168 4.79 -5.81 -13.96
CA VAL A 168 5.08 -4.90 -12.83
C VAL A 168 4.93 -5.61 -11.49
N THR A 169 3.96 -6.51 -11.33
CA THR A 169 3.81 -7.28 -10.07
C THR A 169 4.81 -8.42 -9.91
N GLY A 170 5.69 -8.66 -10.89
CA GLY A 170 6.64 -9.79 -10.86
C GLY A 170 5.98 -11.18 -10.86
N ALA A 171 4.67 -11.24 -11.12
CA ALA A 171 3.89 -12.47 -11.14
C ALA A 171 4.16 -13.32 -12.39
N ALA A 172 4.78 -12.74 -13.43
CA ALA A 172 5.15 -13.44 -14.64
C ALA A 172 6.65 -13.80 -14.63
N GLN A 173 6.94 -15.09 -14.46
CA GLN A 173 8.28 -15.63 -14.66
C GLN A 173 8.39 -16.36 -16.01
N ARG A 174 7.26 -16.77 -16.60
CA ARG A 174 7.19 -17.46 -17.89
C ARG A 174 6.42 -16.64 -18.93
N PRO A 175 6.71 -16.81 -20.24
CA PRO A 175 5.96 -16.17 -21.32
C PRO A 175 4.45 -16.48 -21.27
N THR A 176 4.08 -17.65 -20.76
CA THR A 176 2.68 -18.08 -20.56
C THR A 176 1.93 -17.22 -19.54
N ASP A 177 2.62 -16.68 -18.54
CA ASP A 177 2.01 -15.97 -17.43
C ASP A 177 1.56 -14.55 -17.86
N TYR A 178 2.28 -13.95 -18.82
CA TYR A 178 1.87 -12.69 -19.44
C TYR A 178 0.58 -12.84 -20.24
N VAL A 179 0.46 -13.92 -21.01
CA VAL A 179 -0.75 -14.21 -21.79
C VAL A 179 -1.92 -14.49 -20.85
N TRP A 180 -1.70 -15.22 -19.75
CA TRP A 180 -2.73 -15.46 -18.73
C TRP A 180 -3.14 -14.18 -18.01
N GLY A 181 -2.20 -13.29 -17.69
CA GLY A 181 -2.48 -11.97 -17.12
C GLY A 181 -3.31 -11.08 -18.04
N ALA A 182 -3.00 -11.07 -19.33
CA ALA A 182 -3.77 -10.36 -20.35
C ALA A 182 -5.19 -10.92 -20.49
N PHE A 183 -5.30 -12.25 -20.64
CA PHE A 183 -6.57 -12.94 -20.84
C PHE A 183 -7.50 -12.79 -19.63
N SER A 184 -6.98 -12.97 -18.41
CA SER A 184 -7.76 -12.80 -17.18
C SER A 184 -8.28 -11.37 -17.02
N THR A 185 -7.45 -10.36 -17.33
CA THR A 185 -7.86 -8.94 -17.28
C THR A 185 -8.97 -8.65 -18.30
N LEU A 186 -8.84 -9.18 -19.52
CA LEU A 186 -9.88 -9.07 -20.55
C LEU A 186 -11.18 -9.78 -20.15
N MET A 187 -11.10 -11.01 -19.60
CA MET A 187 -12.27 -11.77 -19.15
C MET A 187 -13.04 -11.05 -18.03
N VAL A 188 -12.34 -10.55 -17.01
CA VAL A 188 -12.99 -9.81 -15.92
C VAL A 188 -13.67 -8.54 -16.44
N GLY A 189 -13.02 -7.78 -17.32
CA GLY A 189 -13.61 -6.62 -17.96
C GLY A 189 -14.83 -6.96 -18.83
N GLY A 190 -14.73 -8.03 -19.63
CA GLY A 190 -15.80 -8.52 -20.48
C GLY A 190 -17.03 -9.00 -19.69
N LEU A 191 -16.81 -9.76 -18.61
CA LEU A 191 -17.89 -10.20 -17.73
C LEU A 191 -18.56 -9.02 -17.01
N ALA A 192 -17.79 -8.04 -16.54
CA ALA A 192 -18.34 -6.83 -15.93
C ALA A 192 -19.20 -6.03 -16.92
N ALA A 193 -18.73 -5.86 -18.17
CA ALA A 193 -19.48 -5.18 -19.22
C ALA A 193 -20.76 -5.95 -19.62
N ALA A 194 -20.68 -7.27 -19.76
CA ALA A 194 -21.82 -8.13 -20.04
C ALA A 194 -22.87 -8.08 -18.92
N ALA A 195 -22.43 -8.08 -17.65
CA ALA A 195 -23.31 -7.94 -16.49
C ALA A 195 -24.01 -6.56 -16.48
N ALA A 196 -23.27 -5.47 -16.70
CA ALA A 196 -23.84 -4.13 -16.77
C ALA A 196 -24.89 -4.00 -17.89
N PHE A 197 -24.58 -4.50 -19.10
CA PHE A 197 -25.52 -4.53 -20.22
C PHE A 197 -26.75 -5.40 -19.91
N GLY A 198 -26.55 -6.58 -19.31
CA GLY A 198 -27.62 -7.49 -18.92
C GLY A 198 -28.60 -6.87 -17.92
N ILE A 199 -28.09 -6.14 -16.92
CA ILE A 199 -28.91 -5.44 -15.93
C ILE A 199 -29.75 -4.35 -16.61
N VAL A 200 -29.14 -3.50 -17.44
CA VAL A 200 -29.87 -2.44 -18.17
C VAL A 200 -30.94 -3.06 -19.07
N ARG A 201 -30.62 -4.12 -19.81
CA ARG A 201 -31.56 -4.80 -20.70
C ARG A 201 -32.73 -5.44 -19.95
N ALA A 202 -32.47 -6.01 -18.78
CA ALA A 202 -33.51 -6.58 -17.92
C ALA A 202 -34.45 -5.48 -17.38
N LEU A 203 -33.89 -4.36 -16.93
CA LEU A 203 -34.67 -3.22 -16.44
C LEU A 203 -35.53 -2.59 -17.54
N GLU A 204 -34.99 -2.39 -18.75
CA GLU A 204 -35.78 -1.89 -19.89
C GLU A 204 -36.96 -2.81 -20.23
N LYS A 205 -36.74 -4.12 -20.16
CA LYS A 205 -37.80 -5.10 -20.43
C LYS A 205 -38.90 -5.08 -19.35
N SER A 206 -38.53 -4.81 -18.09
CA SER A 206 -39.48 -4.72 -16.96
C SER A 206 -40.15 -3.34 -16.83
N GLY A 207 -39.58 -2.29 -17.42
CA GLY A 207 -40.07 -0.91 -17.38
C GLY A 207 -41.14 -0.55 -18.41
N HIS A 208 -41.60 -1.51 -19.23
CA HIS A 208 -42.79 -1.33 -20.07
C HIS A 208 -44.06 -1.53 -19.22
N PHE A 209 -44.43 -0.49 -18.45
CA PHE A 209 -45.81 -0.16 -18.08
C PHE A 209 -46.24 1.09 -18.85
#